data_AF-A0A945QVD7-F1
#
_entry.id   AF-A0A945QVD7-F1
#
_cell.length_a   1.000
_cell.length_b   1.000
_cell.length_c   1.000
_cell.angle_alpha   90.00
_cell.angle_beta   90.00
_cell.angle_gamma   90.00
#
_symmetry.space_group_name_H-M   'P 1'
#
loop_
_entity.id
_entity.type
_entity.pdbx_description
1 polymer ?
#
loop_
_entity_poly.entity_id
_entity_poly.type
_entity_poly.pdbx_seq_one_letter_code
_entity_poly.pdbx_strand_id
1 'polypeptide(L)' 'AGHGLTYDCVKPIAAFPEAMELNIGHFLIGEAIFGGLESAITRMRSLMDKARADATGERSA' A
#
# COMPACT_ATOMS: atom_id res chain seq x y z
N ALA A 1 2.80 17.77 5.27
CA ALA A 1 1.59 17.36 4.53
C ALA A 1 2.05 16.70 3.24
N GLY A 2 1.48 15.55 2.81
CA GLY A 2 1.59 15.18 1.40
C GLY A 2 2.26 13.87 0.99
N HIS A 3 2.01 12.74 1.66
CA HIS A 3 1.83 11.52 0.88
C HIS A 3 0.45 10.97 1.22
N GLY A 4 -0.58 11.57 0.62
CA GLY A 4 -2.00 11.17 0.74
C GLY A 4 -2.30 9.81 0.11
N LEU A 5 -1.37 8.87 0.26
CA LEU A 5 -1.53 7.50 -0.15
C LEU A 5 -2.56 6.84 0.77
N THR A 6 -3.67 6.46 0.15
CA THR A 6 -4.75 5.69 0.75
C THR A 6 -4.75 4.28 0.16
N TYR A 7 -5.65 3.43 0.63
CA TYR A 7 -5.84 2.10 0.03
C TYR A 7 -6.20 2.14 -1.46
N ASP A 8 -6.82 3.23 -1.93
CA ASP A 8 -7.32 3.32 -3.31
C ASP A 8 -6.23 3.79 -4.28
N CYS A 9 -5.32 4.65 -3.85
CA CYS A 9 -4.31 5.26 -4.73
C CYS A 9 -2.89 4.69 -4.55
N VAL A 10 -2.65 3.79 -3.58
CA VAL A 10 -1.30 3.21 -3.37
C VAL A 10 -0.86 2.28 -4.49
N LYS A 11 -1.79 1.56 -5.14
CA LYS A 11 -1.47 0.52 -6.13
C LYS A 11 -0.65 1.01 -7.33
N PRO A 12 -1.04 2.05 -8.07
CA PRO A 12 -0.25 2.51 -9.23
C PRO A 12 1.16 2.94 -8.83
N ILE A 13 1.35 3.44 -7.60
CA ILE A 13 2.67 3.84 -7.11
C ILE A 13 3.51 2.63 -6.71
N ALA A 14 2.90 1.65 -6.03
CA ALA A 14 3.57 0.44 -5.58
C ALA A 14 3.99 -0.50 -6.73
N ALA A 15 3.37 -0.33 -7.90
CA ALA A 15 3.67 -1.07 -9.13
C ALA A 15 5.00 -0.63 -9.80
N PHE A 16 5.50 0.58 -9.51
CA PHE A 16 6.78 1.03 -10.08
C PHE A 16 7.95 0.23 -9.50
N PRO A 17 8.77 -0.45 -10.34
CA PRO A 17 9.93 -1.20 -9.86
C PRO A 17 10.94 -0.34 -9.10
N GLU A 18 11.08 0.93 -9.46
CA GLU A 18 11.99 1.89 -8.85
C GLU A 18 11.50 2.41 -7.49
N ALA A 19 10.21 2.24 -7.19
CA ALA A 19 9.64 2.60 -5.89
C ALA A 19 10.02 1.54 -4.84
N MET A 20 11.17 1.75 -4.19
CA MET A 20 11.70 0.82 -3.17
C MET A 20 10.99 0.94 -1.83
N GLU A 21 10.48 2.12 -1.48
CA GLU A 21 9.86 2.40 -0.18
C GLU A 21 8.71 3.40 -0.33
N LEU A 22 7.58 3.14 0.35
CA LEU A 22 6.44 4.05 0.45
C LEU A 22 6.20 4.40 1.92
N ASN A 23 6.51 5.64 2.28
CA ASN A 23 6.32 6.15 3.63
C ASN A 23 4.88 6.66 3.83
N ILE A 24 4.07 5.92 4.57
CA ILE A 24 2.65 6.22 4.79
C ILE A 24 2.40 6.36 6.30
N GLY A 25 2.13 7.58 6.76
CA GLY A 25 1.91 7.89 8.18
C GLY A 25 0.45 8.16 8.51
N HIS A 26 0.00 9.40 8.28
CA HIS A 26 -1.30 9.92 8.74
C HIS A 26 -2.49 9.02 8.38
N PHE A 27 -2.52 8.47 7.17
CA PHE A 27 -3.59 7.58 6.73
C PHE A 27 -3.65 6.28 7.56
N LEU A 28 -2.53 5.62 7.80
CA LEU A 28 -2.49 4.38 8.59
C LEU A 28 -2.93 4.63 10.04
N ILE A 29 -2.52 5.75 10.63
CA ILE A 29 -2.97 6.12 11.97
C ILE A 29 -4.47 6.42 12.00
N GLY A 30 -5.01 7.08 10.98
CA GLY A 30 -6.45 7.33 10.85
C GLY A 30 -7.25 6.02 10.80
N GLU A 31 -6.85 5.08 9.94
CA GLU A 31 -7.49 3.75 9.84
C GLU A 31 -7.33 2.93 11.12
N ALA A 32 -6.18 3.04 11.79
CA ALA A 32 -5.88 2.31 13.01
C ALA A 32 -6.82 2.68 14.18
N ILE A 33 -7.40 3.88 14.19
CA ILE A 33 -8.39 4.30 15.20
C ILE A 33 -9.63 3.40 15.16
N PHE A 34 -10.00 2.90 13.98
CA PHE A 34 -11.21 2.09 13.79
C PHE A 34 -10.93 0.59 13.75
N GLY A 35 -9.81 0.18 13.14
CA GLY A 35 -9.49 -1.23 12.88
C GLY A 35 -8.26 -1.76 13.60
N GLY A 36 -7.55 -0.93 14.37
CA GLY A 36 -6.25 -1.26 14.95
C GLY A 36 -5.09 -1.11 13.96
N LEU A 37 -3.91 -0.82 14.49
CA LEU A 37 -2.70 -0.53 13.69
C LEU A 37 -2.22 -1.73 12.87
N GLU A 38 -2.26 -2.92 13.45
CA GLU A 38 -1.87 -4.17 12.77
C GLU A 38 -2.72 -4.42 11.52
N SER A 39 -4.04 -4.29 11.64
CA SER A 39 -4.98 -4.43 10.52
C SER A 39 -4.69 -3.40 9.42
N ALA A 40 -4.49 -2.13 9.81
CA ALA A 40 -4.23 -1.04 8.89
C ALA A 40 -2.94 -1.27 8.07
N ILE A 41 -1.86 -1.69 8.74
CA ILE A 41 -0.57 -2.02 8.13
C ILE A 41 -0.69 -3.24 7.22
N THR A 42 -1.30 -4.32 7.71
CA THR A 42 -1.43 -5.59 6.96
C THR A 42 -2.22 -5.38 5.67
N ARG A 43 -3.31 -4.61 5.73
CA ARG A 43 -4.11 -4.24 4.55
C ARG A 43 -3.30 -3.43 3.54
N MET A 44 -2.57 -2.40 4.00
CA MET A 44 -1.73 -1.59 3.12
C MET A 44 -0.65 -2.43 2.44
N ARG A 45 0.03 -3.28 3.22
CA ARG A 45 1.08 -4.18 2.72
C ARG A 45 0.54 -5.11 1.65
N SER A 46 -0.62 -5.74 1.88
CA SER A 46 -1.27 -6.64 0.92
C SER A 46 -1.57 -5.94 -0.41
N LEU A 47 -2.04 -4.70 -0.38
CA LEU A 47 -2.32 -3.93 -1.60
C LEU A 47 -1.04 -3.61 -2.39
N MET A 48 0.04 -3.26 -1.69
CA MET A 48 1.35 -3.01 -2.30
C MET A 48 1.95 -4.29 -2.91
N ASP A 49 1.85 -5.44 -2.23
CA ASP A 49 2.34 -6.73 -2.75
C ASP A 49 1.55 -7.17 -3.98
N LYS A 50 0.22 -6.96 -3.94
CA LYS A 50 -0.63 -7.21 -5.11
C LYS A 50 -0.24 -6.30 -6.27
N ALA A 51 -0.07 -5.01 -6.05
CA ALA A 51 0.37 -4.13 -7.15
C ALA A 51 1.71 -4.56 -7.76
N ARG A 52 2.68 -5.01 -6.93
CA ARG A 52 3.99 -5.44 -7.40
C ARG A 52 3.97 -6.74 -8.20
N ALA A 53 3.32 -7.78 -7.68
CA ALA A 53 3.26 -9.05 -8.40
C ALA A 53 2.37 -9.00 -9.66
N ASP A 54 1.42 -8.05 -9.75
CA ASP A 54 0.68 -7.80 -11.00
C ASP A 54 1.59 -7.14 -12.04
N ALA A 55 2.44 -6.20 -11.62
CA ALA A 55 3.39 -5.52 -12.49
C ALA A 55 4.52 -6.44 -13.00
N THR A 56 4.95 -7.42 -12.20
CA THR A 56 5.99 -8.39 -12.61
C THR A 56 5.43 -9.61 -13.37
N GLY A 57 4.11 -9.71 -13.54
CA GLY A 57 3.45 -10.80 -14.27
C GLY A 57 3.40 -12.15 -13.52
N GLU A 58 3.73 -12.15 -12.22
CA GLU A 58 3.73 -13.35 -11.37
C GLU A 58 2.32 -13.93 -11.11
N ARG A 59 1.27 -13.17 -11.45
CA ARG A 59 -0.14 -13.60 -11.34
C ARG A 59 -0.85 -13.90 -12.67
N SER A 60 -0.12 -13.90 -13.80
CA SER A 60 -0.71 -14.22 -15.11
C SER A 60 -0.73 -15.73 -15.43
N ALA A 61 -0.71 -16.60 -14.42
CA ALA A 61 -0.81 -18.06 -14.55
C ALA A 61 -1.96 -18.61 -13.70
#